data_AF-A0A841WSE5-F1
#
_entry.id   AF-A0A841WSE5-F1
#
_cell.length_a   1.000
_cell.length_b   1.000
_cell.length_c   1.000
_cell.angle_alpha   90.00
_cell.angle_beta   90.00
_cell.angle_gamma   90.00
#
_symmetry.space_group_name_H-M   'P 1'
#
loop_
_entity.id
_entity.type
_entity.pdbx_description
1 polymer ?
#
loop_
_entity_poly.entity_id
_entity_poly.type
_entity_poly.pdbx_seq_one_letter_code
_entity_poly.pdbx_strand_id
1 'polypeptide(L)'
;MANTKSALKRAEIAERNRLRNKAYKSAVKTLMKKYLNAVTVYAANPTPELKQEVQSKLSEAYSKIDKAVKRGVLHPNNGARKKSKLATKLKPLTQTAE
;
A
#
# COMPACT_ATOMS: atom_id res chain seq x y z
N MET A 1 15.04 -30.92 3.29
CA MET A 1 14.34 -31.05 4.60
C MET A 1 15.16 -30.36 5.67
N ALA A 2 14.51 -29.80 6.68
CA ALA A 2 15.20 -29.26 7.84
C ALA A 2 15.50 -30.41 8.80
N ASN A 3 16.71 -30.95 8.76
CA ASN A 3 17.06 -32.19 9.47
C ASN A 3 17.57 -31.94 10.90
N THR A 4 17.86 -30.70 11.27
CA THR A 4 18.32 -30.32 12.61
C THR A 4 17.24 -29.56 13.36
N LYS A 5 17.21 -29.66 14.71
CA LYS A 5 16.23 -28.95 15.56
C LYS A 5 16.24 -27.44 15.32
N SER A 6 17.43 -26.86 15.12
CA SER A 6 17.58 -25.44 14.79
C SER A 6 16.99 -25.11 13.43
N ALA A 7 17.19 -25.95 12.40
CA ALA A 7 16.61 -25.75 11.09
C ALA A 7 15.08 -25.84 11.10
N LEU A 8 14.49 -26.82 11.81
CA LEU A 8 13.03 -26.97 11.94
C LEU A 8 12.40 -25.72 12.56
N LYS A 9 12.98 -25.25 13.68
CA LYS A 9 12.55 -24.01 14.34
C LYS A 9 12.63 -22.80 13.40
N ARG A 10 13.68 -22.68 12.59
CA ARG A 10 13.84 -21.58 11.62
C ARG A 10 12.79 -21.67 10.51
N ALA A 11 12.47 -22.87 10.03
CA ALA A 11 11.41 -23.08 9.04
C ALA A 11 10.05 -22.63 9.56
N GLU A 12 9.67 -23.02 10.78
CA GLU A 12 8.41 -22.60 11.42
C GLU A 12 8.31 -21.07 11.61
N ILE A 13 9.41 -20.44 12.04
CA ILE A 13 9.48 -18.98 12.20
C ILE A 13 9.34 -18.29 10.83
N ALA A 14 10.02 -18.81 9.81
CA ALA A 14 9.95 -18.27 8.46
C ALA A 14 8.52 -18.35 7.91
N GLU A 15 7.84 -19.47 8.08
CA GLU A 15 6.45 -19.67 7.65
C GLU A 15 5.50 -18.67 8.31
N ARG A 16 5.57 -18.55 9.64
CA ARG A 16 4.77 -17.60 10.41
C ARG A 16 4.97 -16.16 9.93
N ASN A 17 6.23 -15.77 9.74
CA ASN A 17 6.58 -14.43 9.27
C ASN A 17 6.14 -14.21 7.82
N ARG A 18 6.26 -15.24 6.96
CA ARG A 18 5.83 -15.20 5.56
C ARG A 18 4.33 -14.91 5.46
N LEU A 19 3.50 -15.62 6.24
CA LEU A 19 2.04 -15.42 6.24
C LEU A 19 1.66 -14.00 6.67
N ARG A 20 2.26 -13.50 7.76
CA ARG A 20 2.06 -12.12 8.22
C ARG A 20 2.47 -11.11 7.15
N ASN A 21 3.67 -11.26 6.58
CA ASN A 21 4.19 -10.36 5.55
C ASN A 21 3.34 -10.40 4.27
N LYS A 22 2.85 -11.57 3.88
CA LYS A 22 1.96 -11.76 2.73
C LYS A 22 0.68 -10.95 2.90
N ALA A 23 0.03 -11.02 4.06
CA ALA A 23 -1.21 -10.29 4.35
C ALA A 23 -1.04 -8.76 4.27
N TYR A 24 0.05 -8.23 4.82
CA TYR A 24 0.33 -6.79 4.71
C TYR A 24 0.67 -6.37 3.27
N LYS A 25 1.50 -7.14 2.57
CA LYS A 25 1.89 -6.86 1.18
C LYS A 25 0.68 -6.90 0.23
N SER A 26 -0.20 -7.88 0.38
CA SER A 26 -1.43 -7.98 -0.42
C SER A 26 -2.38 -6.83 -0.14
N ALA A 27 -2.62 -6.50 1.14
CA ALA A 27 -3.50 -5.38 1.51
C ALA A 27 -3.01 -4.04 0.93
N VAL A 28 -1.70 -3.74 1.03
CA VAL A 28 -1.12 -2.53 0.43
C VAL A 28 -1.31 -2.53 -1.09
N LYS A 29 -1.08 -3.66 -1.77
CA LYS A 29 -1.28 -3.78 -3.22
C LYS A 29 -2.74 -3.54 -3.61
N THR A 30 -3.69 -4.11 -2.86
CA THR A 30 -5.12 -3.95 -3.11
C THR A 30 -5.56 -2.50 -2.93
N LEU A 31 -5.21 -1.84 -1.82
CA LEU A 31 -5.56 -0.44 -1.58
C LEU A 31 -4.95 0.49 -2.63
N MET A 32 -3.70 0.24 -3.02
CA MET A 32 -3.05 0.99 -4.08
C MET A 32 -3.80 0.85 -5.42
N LYS A 33 -4.25 -0.36 -5.78
CA LYS A 33 -5.08 -0.56 -6.98
C LYS A 33 -6.42 0.16 -6.89
N LYS A 34 -7.10 0.06 -5.75
CA LYS A 34 -8.39 0.76 -5.53
C LYS A 34 -8.25 2.27 -5.72
N TYR A 35 -7.19 2.86 -5.15
CA TYR A 35 -6.89 4.28 -5.35
C TYR A 35 -6.63 4.62 -6.82
N LEU A 36 -5.81 3.83 -7.53
CA LEU A 36 -5.54 4.08 -8.94
C LEU A 36 -6.81 4.02 -9.79
N ASN A 37 -7.70 3.07 -9.51
CA ASN A 37 -9.00 2.98 -10.18
C ASN A 37 -9.89 4.20 -9.89
N ALA A 38 -9.94 4.65 -8.63
CA ALA A 38 -10.69 5.86 -8.27
C ALA A 38 -10.13 7.10 -8.99
N VAL A 39 -8.81 7.23 -9.09
CA VAL A 39 -8.16 8.31 -9.84
C VAL A 39 -8.49 8.26 -11.32
N THR A 40 -8.52 7.07 -11.94
CA THR A 40 -8.91 6.95 -13.35
C THR A 40 -10.37 7.31 -13.61
N VAL A 41 -11.27 6.96 -12.68
CA VAL A 41 -12.71 7.32 -12.78
C VAL A 41 -12.89 8.84 -12.61
N TYR A 42 -12.20 9.44 -11.63
CA TYR A 42 -12.22 10.89 -11.42
C TYR A 42 -11.67 11.67 -12.62
N ALA A 43 -10.62 11.16 -13.26
CA ALA A 43 -10.05 11.78 -14.46
C ALA A 43 -11.01 11.76 -15.67
N ALA A 44 -11.92 10.78 -15.73
CA ALA A 44 -12.94 10.71 -16.78
C ALA A 44 -14.13 11.64 -16.50
N ASN A 45 -14.55 11.75 -15.23
CA ASN A 45 -15.66 12.60 -14.81
C ASN A 45 -15.32 13.32 -13.50
N PRO A 46 -14.85 14.58 -13.56
CA PRO A 46 -14.46 15.31 -12.35
C PRO A 46 -15.69 15.81 -11.59
N THR A 47 -16.21 15.00 -10.67
CA THR A 47 -17.28 15.38 -9.74
C THR A 47 -16.74 15.59 -8.31
N PRO A 48 -17.39 16.45 -7.50
CA PRO A 48 -16.98 16.68 -6.11
C PRO A 48 -17.01 15.41 -5.24
N GLU A 49 -17.97 14.52 -5.47
CA GLU A 49 -18.11 13.26 -4.73
C GLU A 49 -16.94 12.30 -5.00
N LEU A 50 -16.54 12.16 -6.27
CA LEU A 50 -15.41 11.32 -6.66
C LEU A 50 -14.08 11.86 -6.11
N LYS A 51 -13.94 13.18 -6.00
CA LYS A 51 -12.78 13.81 -5.34
C LYS A 51 -12.67 13.38 -3.87
N GLN A 52 -13.79 13.36 -3.16
CA GLN A 52 -13.84 12.93 -1.76
C GLN A 52 -13.53 11.42 -1.64
N GLU A 53 -14.02 10.59 -2.56
CA GLU A 53 -13.67 9.17 -2.59
C GLU A 53 -12.17 8.97 -2.80
N VAL A 54 -11.56 9.64 -3.79
CA VAL A 54 -10.12 9.55 -4.06
C VAL A 54 -9.30 9.92 -2.82
N GLN A 55 -9.67 10.99 -2.11
CA GLN A 55 -9.00 11.42 -0.89
C GLN A 55 -9.14 10.39 0.25
N SER A 56 -10.32 9.78 0.39
CA SER A 56 -10.56 8.70 1.36
C SER A 56 -9.68 7.48 1.07
N LYS A 57 -9.65 7.00 -0.18
CA LYS A 57 -8.81 5.86 -0.58
C LYS A 57 -7.32 6.16 -0.42
N LEU A 58 -6.89 7.41 -0.65
CA LEU A 58 -5.52 7.85 -0.42
C LEU A 58 -5.15 7.72 1.06
N SER A 59 -6.01 8.21 1.95
CA SER A 59 -5.82 8.13 3.40
C SER A 59 -5.72 6.68 3.88
N GLU A 60 -6.62 5.80 3.41
CA GLU A 60 -6.57 4.36 3.69
C GLU A 60 -5.25 3.72 3.24
N ALA A 61 -4.81 4.02 2.01
CA ALA A 61 -3.57 3.50 1.46
C ALA A 61 -2.36 3.95 2.28
N TYR A 62 -2.30 5.23 2.66
CA TYR A 62 -1.22 5.79 3.49
C TYR A 62 -1.18 5.14 4.87
N SER A 63 -2.33 5.05 5.53
CA SER A 63 -2.46 4.39 6.83
C SER A 63 -1.93 2.95 6.80
N LYS A 64 -2.26 2.19 5.74
CA LYS A 64 -1.81 0.80 5.63
C LYS A 64 -0.32 0.70 5.29
N ILE A 65 0.23 1.59 4.47
CA ILE A 65 1.68 1.65 4.18
C ILE A 65 2.46 1.91 5.46
N ASP A 66 2.04 2.88 6.27
CA ASP A 66 2.73 3.23 7.50
C ASP A 66 2.66 2.14 8.56
N LYS A 67 1.49 1.50 8.68
CA LYS A 67 1.36 0.31 9.54
C LYS A 67 2.30 -0.81 9.05
N ALA A 68 2.46 -1.01 7.75
CA ALA A 68 3.38 -2.02 7.21
C ALA A 68 4.86 -1.68 7.49
N VAL A 69 5.23 -0.40 7.49
CA VAL A 69 6.58 0.07 7.88
C VAL A 69 6.79 -0.12 9.38
N LYS A 70 5.85 0.33 10.23
CA LYS A 70 5.92 0.19 11.69
C LYS A 70 6.02 -1.28 12.13
N ARG A 71 5.37 -2.19 11.41
CA ARG A 71 5.43 -3.64 11.67
C ARG A 71 6.65 -4.33 11.05
N GLY A 72 7.56 -3.60 10.40
CA GLY A 72 8.79 -4.13 9.80
C GLY A 72 8.58 -4.95 8.52
N VAL A 73 7.39 -4.92 7.92
CA VAL A 73 7.09 -5.66 6.68
C VAL A 73 7.66 -4.94 5.46
N LEU A 74 7.72 -3.60 5.50
CA LEU A 74 8.32 -2.76 4.47
C LEU A 74 9.44 -1.92 5.09
N HIS A 75 10.53 -1.76 4.35
CA HIS A 75 11.56 -0.81 4.70
C HIS A 75 11.02 0.64 4.61
N PRO A 76 11.44 1.58 5.49
CA PRO A 76 11.00 2.97 5.46
C PRO A 76 11.12 3.63 4.07
N ASN A 77 12.25 3.44 3.38
CA ASN A 77 12.46 3.97 2.03
C ASN A 77 11.48 3.39 0.99
N ASN A 78 11.05 2.13 1.16
CA ASN A 78 10.05 1.52 0.28
C ASN A 78 8.66 2.13 0.55
N GLY A 79 8.32 2.33 1.83
CA GLY A 79 7.11 3.07 2.23
C GLY A 79 7.07 4.47 1.64
N ALA A 80 8.15 5.24 1.81
CA ALA A 80 8.29 6.60 1.27
C ALA A 80 8.16 6.63 -0.26
N ARG A 81 8.84 5.72 -0.97
CA ARG A 81 8.73 5.60 -2.44
C ARG A 81 7.30 5.34 -2.90
N LYS A 82 6.56 4.49 -2.19
CA LYS A 82 5.15 4.19 -2.52
C LYS A 82 4.25 5.40 -2.30
N LYS A 83 4.41 6.14 -1.20
CA LYS A 83 3.68 7.39 -0.94
C LYS A 83 3.96 8.43 -2.01
N SER A 84 5.24 8.64 -2.34
CA SER A 84 5.66 9.56 -3.41
C SER A 84 4.96 9.22 -4.73
N LYS A 85 4.96 7.94 -5.14
CA LYS A 85 4.28 7.50 -6.37
C LYS A 85 2.77 7.80 -6.38
N LEU A 86 2.10 7.63 -5.25
CA LEU A 86 0.67 7.93 -5.11
C LEU A 86 0.39 9.43 -5.22
N ALA A 87 1.22 10.25 -4.58
CA ALA A 87 1.12 11.71 -4.64
C ALA A 87 1.35 12.26 -6.06
N THR A 88 2.35 11.74 -6.78
CA THR A 88 2.62 12.14 -8.18
C THR A 88 1.44 11.86 -9.10
N LYS A 89 0.61 10.86 -8.80
CA LYS A 89 -0.57 10.54 -9.61
C LYS A 89 -1.74 11.50 -9.38
N LEU A 90 -1.82 12.15 -8.21
CA LEU A 90 -2.87 13.13 -7.90
C LEU A 90 -2.51 14.55 -8.36
N LYS A 91 -1.24 14.95 -8.19
CA LYS A 91 -0.74 16.30 -8.54
C LYS A 91 -1.20 16.85 -9.90
N PRO A 92 -1.10 16.11 -11.02
CA PRO A 92 -1.52 16.65 -12.32
C PRO A 92 -3.01 16.94 -12.41
N LEU A 93 -3.85 16.33 -11.57
CA LEU A 93 -5.30 16.54 -11.57
C LEU A 93 -5.72 17.74 -10.71
N THR A 94 -4.85 18.17 -9.79
CA THR A 94 -5.12 19.32 -8.90
C THR A 94 -4.54 20.63 -9.44
N GLN A 95 -3.43 20.57 -10.19
CA GLN A 95 -2.80 21.77 -10.77
C GLN A 95 -3.56 22.37 -11.95
N THR A 96 -4.44 21.62 -12.62
CA THR A 96 -5.27 22.14 -13.71
C THR A 96 -6.43 23.02 -13.23
N ALA A 97 -6.63 23.14 -11.91
CA ALA A 97 -7.70 23.91 -11.29
C ALA A 97 -7.24 25.26 -10.72
N GLU A 98 -5.99 25.67 -10.98
CA GLU A 98 -5.43 26.99 -10.67
C GLU A 98 -5.28 27.83 -11.95
#